data_AF-A0A6M3J7F3-F1
#
_entry.id   AF-A0A6M3J7F3-F1
#
_cell.length_a   1.000
_cell.length_b   1.000
_cell.length_c   1.000
_cell.angle_alpha   90.00
_cell.angle_beta   90.00
_cell.angle_gamma   90.00
#
_symmetry.space_group_name_H-M   'P 1'
#
loop_
_entity.id
_entity.type
_entity.pdbx_description
1 polymer ?
#
loop_
_entity_poly.entity_id
_entity_poly.type
_entity_poly.pdbx_seq_one_letter_code
_entity_poly.pdbx_strand_id
1 'polypeptide(L)'
;MKDWYSPSEIRFNRQQCRWLIENLVYLRDIQKWPNQETGYMDNPEGHTTSLKAPFLTPVEYAIEISQRLEKCGIDGLILLAMVCWGETEDNLARYVGKSPTTIAKKGKMALGYVASGPVRRWINSKKRPAETYYEFRQRKR
;
A
#
# COMPACT_ATOMS: atom_id res chain seq x y z
N MET A 1 -12.74 -7.62 -7.95
CA MET A 1 -11.98 -6.96 -6.86
C MET A 1 -12.78 -5.73 -6.47
N LYS A 2 -12.76 -5.19 -5.24
CA LYS A 2 -13.46 -3.92 -4.98
C LYS A 2 -12.74 -2.84 -5.80
N ASP A 3 -13.47 -2.09 -6.62
CA ASP A 3 -12.86 -1.15 -7.58
C ASP A 3 -12.41 0.15 -6.89
N TRP A 4 -12.96 0.43 -5.71
CA TRP A 4 -12.74 1.68 -4.98
C TRP A 4 -12.76 1.46 -3.45
N TYR A 5 -11.89 2.17 -2.71
CA TYR A 5 -11.95 2.26 -1.25
C TYR A 5 -12.00 3.71 -0.81
N SER A 6 -12.99 4.07 0.01
CA SER A 6 -13.02 5.42 0.57
C SER A 6 -11.87 5.60 1.58
N PRO A 7 -11.33 6.81 1.76
CA PRO A 7 -10.16 7.01 2.63
C PRO A 7 -10.40 6.57 4.07
N SER A 8 -11.62 6.79 4.57
CA SER A 8 -12.06 6.43 5.91
C SER A 8 -12.30 4.93 6.10
N GLU A 9 -12.40 4.14 5.03
CA GLU A 9 -12.50 2.66 5.06
C GLU A 9 -11.14 1.97 5.11
N ILE A 10 -10.06 2.66 4.75
CA ILE A 10 -8.76 2.01 4.63
C ILE A 10 -8.22 1.68 6.03
N ARG A 11 -7.97 0.39 6.25
CA ARG A 11 -7.40 -0.21 7.47
C ARG A 11 -6.07 -0.92 7.21
N PHE A 12 -5.50 -0.75 6.01
CA PHE A 12 -4.27 -1.41 5.57
C PHE A 12 -4.35 -2.94 5.62
N ASN A 13 -5.52 -3.52 5.31
CA ASN A 13 -5.58 -4.97 5.06
C ASN A 13 -4.90 -5.31 3.72
N ARG A 14 -4.63 -6.60 3.45
CA ARG A 14 -3.90 -7.02 2.25
C ARG A 14 -4.54 -6.57 0.94
N GLN A 15 -5.86 -6.62 0.85
CA GLN A 15 -6.58 -6.25 -0.37
C GLN A 15 -6.50 -4.74 -0.60
N GLN A 16 -6.70 -3.95 0.44
CA GLN A 16 -6.57 -2.49 0.41
C GLN A 16 -5.14 -2.08 0.07
N CYS A 17 -4.13 -2.71 0.68
CA CYS A 17 -2.73 -2.43 0.37
C CYS A 17 -2.39 -2.81 -1.07
N ARG A 18 -2.88 -3.94 -1.57
CA ARG A 18 -2.71 -4.31 -2.98
C ARG A 18 -3.31 -3.24 -3.90
N TRP A 19 -4.56 -2.85 -3.66
CA TRP A 19 -5.22 -1.78 -4.41
C TRP A 19 -4.47 -0.44 -4.34
N LEU A 20 -3.96 -0.06 -3.17
CA LEU A 20 -3.13 1.15 -3.03
C LEU A 20 -1.83 1.06 -3.82
N ILE A 21 -1.18 -0.11 -3.86
CA ILE A 21 0.05 -0.34 -4.64
C ILE A 21 -0.24 -0.23 -6.14
N GLU A 22 -1.33 -0.84 -6.62
CA GLU A 22 -1.79 -0.76 -8.02
C GLU A 22 -2.03 0.70 -8.45
N ASN A 23 -2.43 1.55 -7.51
CA ASN A 23 -2.79 2.95 -7.76
C ASN A 23 -1.76 3.98 -7.26
N LEU A 24 -0.53 3.57 -6.95
CA LEU A 24 0.49 4.46 -6.39
C LEU A 24 0.74 5.70 -7.25
N VAL A 25 0.74 5.57 -8.58
CA VAL A 25 0.93 6.69 -9.52
C VAL A 25 -0.20 7.72 -9.38
N TYR A 26 -1.46 7.29 -9.26
CA TYR A 26 -2.59 8.20 -9.06
C TYR A 26 -2.48 8.96 -7.73
N LEU A 27 -2.12 8.26 -6.67
CA LEU A 27 -2.05 8.82 -5.32
C LEU A 27 -0.86 9.78 -5.14
N ARG A 28 0.29 9.46 -5.75
CA ARG A 28 1.54 10.22 -5.61
C ARG A 28 1.64 11.35 -6.63
N ASP A 29 1.42 11.05 -7.91
CA ASP A 29 1.79 11.94 -9.01
C ASP A 29 0.58 12.79 -9.44
N ILE A 30 -0.61 12.19 -9.53
CA ILE A 30 -1.85 12.90 -9.85
C ILE A 30 -2.47 13.53 -8.58
N GLN A 31 -2.06 13.05 -7.40
CA GLN A 31 -2.55 13.49 -6.09
C GLN A 31 -4.07 13.39 -5.95
N LYS A 32 -4.65 12.38 -6.63
CA LYS A 32 -6.08 12.11 -6.65
C LYS A 32 -6.34 10.65 -6.33
N TRP A 33 -7.53 10.42 -5.81
CA TRP A 33 -8.07 9.10 -5.62
C TRP A 33 -8.50 8.49 -6.97
N PRO A 34 -8.18 7.22 -7.26
CA PRO A 34 -8.67 6.51 -8.45
C PRO A 34 -10.20 6.43 -8.46
N ASN A 35 -10.87 6.67 -9.60
CA ASN A 35 -12.31 6.47 -9.80
C ASN A 35 -13.20 6.87 -8.60
N GLN A 36 -13.48 8.17 -8.46
CA GLN A 36 -14.53 8.61 -7.55
C GLN A 36 -15.88 8.14 -8.11
N GLU A 37 -16.61 7.27 -7.41
CA GLU A 37 -18.05 7.18 -7.63
C GLU A 37 -18.62 8.58 -7.32
N THR A 38 -18.96 9.33 -8.38
CA THR A 38 -19.72 10.57 -8.27
C THR A 38 -21.17 10.20 -7.98
N GLY A 39 -21.41 9.62 -6.81
CA GLY A 39 -22.76 9.50 -6.28
C GLY A 39 -23.24 10.91 -5.92
N TYR A 40 -23.92 11.57 -6.85
CA TYR A 40 -24.80 12.69 -6.53
C TYR A 40 -25.91 12.14 -5.62
N MET A 41 -25.65 12.14 -4.32
CA MET A 41 -26.68 12.10 -3.30
C MET A 41 -26.72 13.53 -2.76
N ASP A 42 -27.71 14.30 -3.21
CA ASP A 42 -28.10 15.58 -2.63
C ASP A 42 -28.56 15.32 -1.18
N ASN A 43 -27.60 15.14 -0.27
CA ASN A 43 -27.87 15.18 1.16
C ASN A 43 -27.55 16.61 1.62
N PRO A 44 -28.56 17.41 2.01
CA PRO A 44 -28.36 18.78 2.47
C PRO A 44 -27.77 18.86 3.89
N GLU A 45 -27.37 17.73 4.48
CA GLU A 45 -26.87 17.67 5.86
C GLU A 45 -25.34 17.80 5.92
N GLY A 46 -24.89 19.03 6.20
CA GLY A 46 -23.62 19.30 6.87
C GLY A 46 -22.37 19.24 5.98
N HIS A 47 -21.96 20.39 5.46
CA HIS A 47 -20.59 20.54 4.99
C HIS A 47 -19.60 20.41 6.16
N THR A 48 -18.98 19.26 6.31
CA THR A 48 -17.82 19.12 7.21
C THR A 48 -16.62 19.76 6.55
N THR A 49 -16.32 21.01 6.91
CA THR A 49 -15.17 21.74 6.38
C THR A 49 -13.88 21.08 6.85
N SER A 50 -13.17 20.41 5.94
CA SER A 50 -11.83 19.88 6.23
C SER A 50 -10.82 21.03 6.22
N LEU A 51 -10.03 21.16 7.29
CA LEU A 51 -8.89 22.08 7.34
C LEU A 51 -7.73 21.64 6.42
N LYS A 52 -7.80 20.41 5.89
CA LYS A 52 -6.76 19.79 5.09
C LYS A 52 -7.12 19.89 3.60
N ALA A 53 -6.14 20.29 2.79
CA ALA A 53 -6.30 20.32 1.34
C ALA A 53 -6.61 18.91 0.78
N PRO A 54 -7.50 18.81 -0.21
CA PRO A 54 -8.06 17.53 -0.66
C PRO A 54 -7.01 16.56 -1.25
N PHE A 55 -5.92 17.10 -1.82
CA PHE A 55 -4.83 16.33 -2.42
C PHE A 55 -3.87 15.72 -1.37
N LEU A 56 -3.84 16.23 -0.14
CA LEU A 56 -2.89 15.79 0.88
C LEU A 56 -3.15 14.35 1.32
N THR A 57 -4.42 13.96 1.44
CA THR A 57 -4.76 12.61 1.92
C THR A 57 -4.30 11.52 0.94
N PRO A 58 -4.56 11.58 -0.38
CA PRO A 58 -3.95 10.64 -1.34
C PRO A 58 -2.43 10.51 -1.19
N VAL A 59 -1.73 11.65 -1.09
CA VAL A 59 -0.28 11.70 -0.98
C VAL A 59 0.23 11.04 0.30
N GLU A 60 -0.43 11.25 1.44
CA GLU A 60 -0.05 10.58 2.70
C GLU A 60 -0.19 9.06 2.65
N TYR A 61 -1.17 8.55 1.90
CA TYR A 61 -1.31 7.10 1.69
C TYR A 61 -0.23 6.58 0.75
N ALA A 62 0.11 7.32 -0.30
CA ALA A 62 1.24 6.99 -1.17
C ALA A 62 2.56 6.93 -0.40
N ILE A 63 2.83 7.92 0.47
CA ILE A 63 4.02 7.98 1.32
C ILE A 63 4.06 6.76 2.26
N GLU A 64 2.95 6.45 2.93
CA GLU A 64 2.88 5.30 3.85
C GLU A 64 3.19 3.98 3.13
N ILE A 65 2.57 3.73 1.98
CA ILE A 65 2.78 2.50 1.21
C ILE A 65 4.21 2.44 0.67
N SER A 66 4.75 3.54 0.14
CA SER A 66 6.13 3.60 -0.36
C SER A 66 7.12 3.25 0.74
N GLN A 67 6.98 3.83 1.94
CA GLN A 67 7.86 3.50 3.06
C GLN A 67 7.73 2.05 3.53
N ARG A 68 6.52 1.47 3.50
CA ARG A 68 6.32 0.05 3.81
C ARG A 68 7.04 -0.84 2.80
N LEU A 69 6.96 -0.52 1.51
CA LEU A 69 7.64 -1.24 0.44
C LEU A 69 9.16 -1.11 0.56
N GLU A 70 9.68 0.10 0.78
CA GLU A 70 11.11 0.35 0.92
C GLU A 70 11.72 -0.43 2.09
N LYS A 71 11.02 -0.50 3.24
CA LYS A 71 11.46 -1.30 4.39
C LYS A 71 11.53 -2.81 4.10
N CYS A 72 10.84 -3.31 3.07
CA CYS A 72 10.96 -4.70 2.63
C CYS A 72 12.21 -4.96 1.77
N GLY A 73 12.90 -3.92 1.30
CA GLY A 73 14.01 -4.04 0.37
C GLY A 73 13.59 -4.75 -0.93
N ILE A 74 14.38 -5.74 -1.35
CA ILE A 74 14.12 -6.50 -2.60
C ILE A 74 12.75 -7.20 -2.61
N ASP A 75 12.23 -7.62 -1.45
CA ASP A 75 10.92 -8.27 -1.38
C ASP A 75 9.80 -7.26 -1.67
N GLY A 76 10.01 -5.99 -1.30
CA GLY A 76 9.12 -4.88 -1.63
C GLY A 76 9.16 -4.54 -3.12
N LEU A 77 10.34 -4.53 -3.73
CA LEU A 77 10.50 -4.34 -5.17
C LEU A 77 9.81 -5.46 -5.97
N ILE A 78 9.96 -6.71 -5.54
CA ILE A 78 9.26 -7.86 -6.14
C ILE A 78 7.74 -7.65 -6.08
N LEU A 79 7.21 -7.27 -4.92
CA LEU A 79 5.77 -7.00 -4.77
C LEU A 79 5.31 -5.86 -5.68
N LEU A 80 6.07 -4.77 -5.74
CA LEU A 80 5.76 -3.63 -6.59
C LEU A 80 5.73 -4.05 -8.07
N ALA A 81 6.70 -4.83 -8.53
CA ALA A 81 6.75 -5.29 -9.91
C ALA A 81 5.57 -6.21 -10.26
N MET A 82 5.24 -7.16 -9.39
CA MET A 82 4.10 -8.07 -9.61
C MET A 82 2.77 -7.33 -9.66
N VAL A 83 2.59 -6.32 -8.79
CA VAL A 83 1.29 -5.67 -8.58
C VAL A 83 1.10 -4.46 -9.49
N CYS A 84 2.11 -3.61 -9.61
CA CYS A 84 2.03 -2.36 -10.38
C CYS A 84 2.43 -2.54 -11.84
N TRP A 85 3.40 -3.42 -12.14
CA TRP A 85 3.90 -3.60 -13.51
C TRP A 85 3.33 -4.85 -14.19
N GLY A 86 2.63 -5.70 -13.44
CA GLY A 86 2.06 -6.95 -13.96
C GLY A 86 3.11 -8.01 -14.28
N GLU A 87 4.30 -7.92 -13.70
CA GLU A 87 5.37 -8.89 -13.93
C GLU A 87 5.02 -10.28 -13.37
N THR A 88 5.43 -11.32 -14.10
CA THR A 88 5.20 -12.71 -13.69
C THR A 88 6.30 -13.19 -12.74
N GLU A 89 5.97 -14.21 -11.95
CA GLU A 89 6.95 -14.85 -11.04
C GLU A 89 8.14 -15.43 -11.82
N ASP A 90 7.91 -15.95 -13.03
CA ASP A 90 8.95 -16.49 -13.91
C ASP A 90 9.91 -15.43 -14.44
N ASN A 91 9.41 -14.26 -14.84
CA ASN A 91 10.27 -13.17 -15.30
C ASN A 91 11.15 -12.64 -14.16
N LEU A 92 10.54 -12.37 -13.00
CA LEU A 92 11.26 -11.91 -11.82
C LEU A 92 12.24 -12.95 -11.29
N ALA A 93 11.91 -14.24 -11.38
CA ALA A 93 12.81 -15.34 -11.05
C ALA A 93 14.10 -15.29 -11.89
N ARG A 94 13.98 -15.02 -13.19
CA ARG A 94 15.13 -14.85 -14.10
C ARG A 94 15.97 -13.64 -13.74
N TYR A 95 15.35 -12.48 -13.49
CA TYR A 95 16.08 -11.26 -13.13
C TYR A 95 16.80 -11.36 -11.79
N VAL A 96 16.20 -12.02 -10.80
CA VAL A 96 16.72 -12.10 -9.43
C VAL A 96 17.57 -13.36 -9.19
N GLY A 97 17.61 -14.29 -10.13
CA GLY A 97 18.33 -15.56 -10.00
C GLY A 97 17.75 -16.45 -8.89
N LYS A 98 16.43 -16.57 -8.82
CA LYS A 98 15.71 -17.40 -7.83
C LYS A 98 14.62 -18.23 -8.48
N SER A 99 14.07 -19.21 -7.77
CA SER A 99 12.91 -19.96 -8.27
C SER A 99 11.63 -19.10 -8.25
N PRO A 100 10.68 -19.31 -9.18
CA PRO A 100 9.37 -18.64 -9.17
C PRO A 100 8.65 -18.81 -7.82
N THR A 101 8.70 -20.01 -7.24
CA THR A 101 8.15 -20.30 -5.91
C THR A 101 8.75 -19.45 -4.79
N THR A 102 10.02 -19.07 -4.90
CA THR A 102 10.67 -18.17 -3.94
C THR A 102 10.22 -16.73 -4.14
N ILE A 103 10.04 -16.29 -5.40
CA ILE A 103 9.49 -14.97 -5.73
C ILE A 103 8.07 -14.83 -5.18
N ALA A 104 7.20 -15.83 -5.41
CA ALA A 104 5.84 -15.87 -4.87
C ALA A 104 5.82 -15.69 -3.34
N LYS A 105 6.67 -16.44 -2.63
CA LYS A 105 6.80 -16.37 -1.17
C LYS A 105 7.27 -14.99 -0.71
N LYS A 106 8.24 -14.39 -1.42
CA LYS A 106 8.76 -13.05 -1.13
C LYS A 106 7.69 -11.97 -1.32
N GLY A 107 6.98 -11.98 -2.44
CA GLY A 107 5.87 -11.06 -2.70
C GLY A 107 4.77 -11.18 -1.64
N LYS A 108 4.38 -12.42 -1.27
CA LYS A 108 3.39 -12.67 -0.21
C LYS A 108 3.85 -12.18 1.16
N MET A 109 5.14 -12.37 1.49
CA MET A 109 5.71 -11.91 2.76
C MET A 109 5.75 -10.37 2.82
N ALA A 110 6.21 -9.73 1.75
CA ALA A 110 6.21 -8.28 1.63
C ALA A 110 4.79 -7.70 1.74
N LEU A 111 3.80 -8.30 1.07
CA LEU A 111 2.41 -7.85 1.17
C LEU A 111 1.87 -8.03 2.60
N GLY A 112 2.27 -9.11 3.27
CA GLY A 112 1.95 -9.34 4.68
C GLY A 112 2.47 -8.22 5.59
N TYR A 113 3.69 -7.76 5.34
CA TYR A 113 4.29 -6.65 6.08
C TYR A 113 3.70 -5.29 5.70
N VAL A 114 3.47 -5.04 4.42
CA VAL A 114 2.81 -3.81 3.96
C VAL A 114 1.39 -3.73 4.52
N ALA A 115 0.75 -4.86 4.80
CA ALA A 115 -0.54 -4.93 5.49
C ALA A 115 -0.44 -5.04 7.02
N SER A 116 0.75 -4.91 7.63
CA SER A 116 0.93 -5.12 9.07
C SER A 116 0.48 -3.91 9.87
N GLY A 117 -0.82 -3.89 10.17
CA GLY A 117 -1.44 -3.00 11.14
C GLY A 117 -1.65 -1.55 10.67
N PRO A 118 -2.45 -0.79 11.45
CA PRO A 118 -2.87 0.57 11.09
C PRO A 118 -1.84 1.65 11.44
N VAL A 119 -0.78 1.30 12.17
CA VAL A 119 0.24 2.28 12.62
C VAL A 119 0.99 2.81 11.40
N ARG A 120 0.95 4.13 11.22
CA ARG A 120 1.67 4.81 10.14
C ARG A 120 3.17 4.74 10.41
N ARG A 121 3.94 4.28 9.42
CA ARG A 121 5.39 4.13 9.51
C ARG A 121 6.15 5.41 9.19
N TRP A 122 5.51 6.36 8.49
CA TRP A 122 6.11 7.67 8.21
C TRP A 122 6.06 8.63 9.38
N ILE A 123 5.16 8.39 10.34
CA ILE A 123 5.08 9.16 11.58
C ILE A 123 6.01 8.49 12.59
N ASN A 124 7.19 9.08 12.80
CA ASN A 124 8.16 8.57 13.77
C ASN A 124 7.71 8.90 15.21
N SER A 125 6.80 8.10 15.75
CA SER A 125 6.35 8.23 17.14
C SER A 125 7.24 7.41 18.07
N LYS A 126 7.95 8.10 18.98
CA LYS A 126 8.78 7.46 20.03
C LYS A 126 8.00 6.48 20.92
N LYS A 127 6.68 6.66 21.05
CA LYS A 127 5.82 5.85 21.93
C LYS A 127 5.46 4.48 21.37
N ARG A 128 5.50 4.30 20.04
CA ARG A 128 5.12 3.05 19.36
C ARG A 128 6.01 2.87 18.12
N PRO A 129 7.24 2.35 18.29
CA PRO A 129 8.09 2.06 17.14
C PRO A 129 7.40 1.02 16.25
N ALA A 130 7.44 1.25 14.94
CA ALA A 130 6.84 0.32 13.99
C ALA A 130 7.73 -0.93 13.82
N GLU A 131 7.15 -2.13 14.01
CA GLU A 131 7.81 -3.45 13.87
C GLU A 131 8.65 -3.52 12.58
N THR A 132 9.94 -3.82 12.63
CA THR A 132 10.78 -3.89 11.42
C THR A 132 10.37 -5.04 10.50
N TYR A 133 10.76 -4.98 9.22
CA TYR A 133 10.48 -6.10 8.30
C TYR A 133 11.17 -7.39 8.74
N TYR A 134 12.36 -7.28 9.34
CA TYR A 134 13.07 -8.41 9.94
C TYR A 134 12.28 -9.05 11.08
N GLU A 135 11.82 -8.25 12.04
CA GLU A 135 10.98 -8.71 13.17
C GLU A 135 9.70 -9.40 12.67
N PHE A 136 9.02 -8.78 11.71
CA PHE A 136 7.83 -9.35 11.08
C PHE A 136 8.11 -10.72 10.46
N ARG A 137 9.23 -10.85 9.74
CA ARG A 137 9.62 -12.12 9.09
C ARG A 137 9.93 -13.22 10.10
N GLN A 138 10.59 -12.90 11.20
CA GLN A 138 10.89 -13.91 12.23
C GLN A 138 9.60 -14.43 12.89
N ARG A 139 8.62 -13.56 13.13
CA ARG A 139 7.32 -13.95 13.69
C ARG A 139 6.46 -14.80 12.76
N LYS A 140 6.72 -14.77 11.45
CA LYS A 140 5.95 -15.48 10.42
C LYS A 140 6.65 -16.73 9.87
N ARG A 141 7.86 -17.02 10.35
CA ARG A 141 8.55 -18.29 10.13
C ARG A 141 7.97 -19.36 11.06
#